data_AF-Q82WV6-F1
#
_entry.id   AF-Q82WV6-F1
#
_cell.length_a   1.000
_cell.length_b   1.000
_cell.length_c   1.000
_cell.angle_alpha   90.00
_cell.angle_beta   90.00
_cell.angle_gamma   90.00
#
_symmetry.space_group_name_H-M   'P 1'
#
loop_
_entity.id
_entity.type
_entity.pdbx_description
1 polymer ?
#
loop_
_entity_poly.entity_id
_entity_poly.type
_entity_poly.pdbx_seq_one_letter_code
_entity_poly.pdbx_strand_id
1 'polypeptide(L)'
;MSESTFTFRVDEDLKTEFSAAAKDCDRSGAQLLRDYMREFVKTRREVAEHDAWFRKQVQIGLDSANTGNLVPGDEVEAEFAARRAATRRRLKASE
;
A
#
# COMPACT_ATOMS: atom_id res chain seq x y z
N MET A 1 -22.21 -18.10 -1.96
CA MET A 1 -20.76 -18.13 -1.71
C MET A 1 -20.31 -19.56 -1.88
N SER A 2 -19.37 -19.84 -2.78
CA SER A 2 -18.77 -21.17 -2.90
C SER A 2 -17.73 -21.35 -1.81
N GLU A 3 -17.92 -22.34 -0.94
CA GLU A 3 -16.91 -22.73 0.03
C GLU A 3 -15.90 -23.69 -0.62
N SER A 4 -14.65 -23.62 -0.19
CA SER A 4 -13.59 -24.51 -0.66
C SER A 4 -12.66 -24.83 0.52
N THR A 5 -12.29 -26.11 0.63
CA THR A 5 -11.51 -26.61 1.76
C THR A 5 -10.04 -26.76 1.37
N PHE A 6 -9.14 -26.21 2.19
CA PHE A 6 -7.70 -26.44 2.10
C PHE A 6 -7.28 -27.43 3.17
N THR A 7 -6.60 -28.50 2.78
CA THR A 7 -5.97 -29.47 3.69
C THR A 7 -4.47 -29.42 3.49
N PHE A 8 -3.72 -29.15 4.56
CA PHE A 8 -2.26 -29.08 4.53
C PHE A 8 -1.68 -29.85 5.71
N ARG A 9 -0.45 -30.33 5.56
CA ARG A 9 0.30 -30.97 6.63
C ARG A 9 1.15 -29.92 7.34
N VAL A 10 1.15 -29.97 8.66
CA VAL A 10 2.02 -29.19 9.53
C VAL A 10 2.66 -30.12 10.53
N ASP A 11 3.77 -29.66 11.08
CA ASP A 11 4.34 -30.27 12.28
C ASP A 11 3.34 -30.22 13.45
N GLU A 12 3.31 -31.25 14.28
CA GLU A 12 2.33 -31.37 15.37
C GLU A 12 2.62 -30.39 16.52
N ASP A 13 3.89 -30.09 16.79
CA ASP A 13 4.26 -29.11 17.81
C ASP A 13 3.82 -27.71 17.34
N LEU A 14 4.09 -27.38 16.07
CA LEU A 14 3.63 -26.12 15.46
C LEU A 14 2.10 -25.98 15.51
N LYS A 15 1.37 -27.06 15.22
CA LYS A 15 -0.11 -27.05 15.30
C LYS A 15 -0.59 -26.77 16.72
N THR A 16 0.07 -27.35 17.71
CA THR A 16 -0.25 -27.17 19.13
C THR A 16 -0.01 -25.74 19.56
N GLU A 17 1.18 -25.20 19.29
CA GLU A 17 1.55 -23.81 19.61
C GLU A 17 0.64 -22.80 18.93
N PHE A 18 0.39 -22.96 17.63
CA PHE A 18 -0.50 -22.08 16.89
C PHE A 18 -1.93 -22.11 17.44
N SER A 19 -2.43 -23.29 17.82
CA SER A 19 -3.77 -23.42 18.40
C SER A 19 -3.87 -22.78 19.78
N ALA A 20 -2.82 -22.87 20.60
CA ALA A 20 -2.75 -22.22 21.91
C ALA A 20 -2.75 -20.69 21.74
N ALA A 21 -1.83 -20.17 20.92
CA ALA A 21 -1.74 -18.73 20.66
C ALA A 21 -3.02 -18.14 20.04
N ALA A 22 -3.69 -18.89 19.16
CA ALA A 22 -4.97 -18.46 18.60
C ALA A 22 -6.05 -18.35 19.69
N LYS A 23 -6.11 -19.31 20.62
CA LYS A 23 -7.06 -19.30 21.75
C LYS A 23 -6.80 -18.13 22.70
N ASP A 24 -5.53 -17.81 22.97
CA ASP A 24 -5.16 -16.64 23.79
C ASP A 24 -5.65 -15.32 23.18
N CYS A 25 -5.87 -15.31 21.87
CA CYS A 25 -6.46 -14.19 21.14
C CYS A 25 -7.99 -14.31 20.94
N ASP A 26 -8.66 -15.27 21.58
CA ASP A 26 -10.08 -15.62 21.40
C ASP A 26 -10.47 -15.94 19.94
N ARG A 27 -9.53 -16.57 19.20
CA ARG A 27 -9.68 -16.87 17.78
C ARG A 27 -9.37 -18.33 17.47
N SER A 28 -9.96 -18.84 16.39
CA SER A 28 -9.59 -20.14 15.82
C SER A 28 -8.44 -19.99 14.82
N GLY A 29 -7.61 -21.04 14.71
CA GLY A 29 -6.56 -21.08 13.70
C GLY A 29 -7.09 -20.89 12.27
N ALA A 30 -8.29 -21.39 11.96
CA ALA A 30 -8.94 -21.18 10.67
C ALA A 30 -9.33 -19.70 10.42
N GLN A 31 -9.72 -18.95 11.45
CA GLN A 31 -9.95 -17.50 11.32
C GLN A 31 -8.64 -16.76 11.02
N LEU A 32 -7.56 -17.08 11.73
CA LEU A 32 -6.25 -16.46 11.51
C LEU A 32 -5.72 -16.74 10.10
N LEU A 33 -5.83 -17.99 9.64
CA LEU A 33 -5.43 -18.37 8.29
C LEU A 33 -6.24 -17.64 7.21
N ARG A 34 -7.56 -17.53 7.38
CA ARG A 34 -8.39 -16.78 6.43
C ARG A 34 -8.02 -15.30 6.39
N ASP A 35 -7.76 -14.68 7.53
CA ASP A 35 -7.35 -13.28 7.59
C ASP A 35 -5.98 -13.08 6.93
N TYR A 36 -5.02 -13.95 7.22
CA TYR A 36 -3.72 -13.95 6.56
C TYR A 36 -3.85 -14.12 5.05
N MET A 37 -4.68 -15.04 4.57
CA MET A 37 -4.91 -15.24 3.14
C MET A 37 -5.51 -13.98 2.48
N ARG A 38 -6.47 -13.32 3.14
CA ARG A 38 -7.06 -12.07 2.64
C ARG A 38 -6.03 -10.96 2.56
N GLU A 39 -5.26 -10.78 3.62
CA GLU A 39 -4.22 -9.75 3.66
C GLU A 39 -3.13 -10.03 2.63
N PHE A 40 -2.66 -11.28 2.53
CA PHE A 40 -1.66 -11.66 1.54
C PHE A 40 -2.10 -11.37 0.11
N VAL A 41 -3.35 -11.72 -0.25
CA VAL A 41 -3.90 -11.41 -1.58
C VAL A 41 -4.01 -9.91 -1.80
N LYS A 42 -4.49 -9.17 -0.79
CA LYS A 42 -4.61 -7.72 -0.84
C LYS A 42 -3.25 -7.06 -1.04
N THR A 43 -2.26 -7.35 -0.21
CA THR A 43 -0.90 -6.80 -0.33
C THR A 43 -0.28 -7.14 -1.68
N ARG A 44 -0.43 -8.39 -2.16
CA ARG A 44 0.12 -8.79 -3.47
C ARG A 44 -0.55 -8.04 -4.61
N ARG A 45 -1.87 -7.84 -4.54
CA ARG A 45 -2.63 -7.07 -5.51
C ARG A 45 -2.22 -5.60 -5.49
N GLU A 46 -2.11 -5.00 -4.30
CA GLU A 46 -1.67 -3.62 -4.13
C GLU A 46 -0.26 -3.40 -4.67
N VAL A 47 0.68 -4.31 -4.41
CA VAL A 47 2.05 -4.23 -4.95
C VAL A 47 2.04 -4.31 -6.48
N ALA A 48 1.27 -5.24 -7.06
CA ALA A 48 1.18 -5.41 -8.50
C ALA A 48 0.47 -4.23 -9.19
N GLU A 49 -0.65 -3.76 -8.62
CA GLU A 49 -1.39 -2.60 -9.11
C GLU A 49 -0.58 -1.30 -8.95
N HIS A 50 0.13 -1.15 -7.83
CA HIS A 50 1.02 -0.01 -7.59
C HIS A 50 2.18 0.01 -8.57
N ASP A 51 2.85 -1.13 -8.83
CA ASP A 51 3.94 -1.21 -9.81
C ASP A 51 3.43 -0.88 -11.23
N ALA A 52 2.28 -1.44 -11.63
CA ALA A 52 1.67 -1.13 -12.93
C ALA A 52 1.28 0.36 -13.06
N TRP A 53 0.67 0.93 -12.01
CA TRP A 53 0.33 2.34 -11.95
C TRP A 53 1.58 3.22 -12.00
N PHE A 54 2.61 2.89 -11.21
CA PHE A 54 3.85 3.65 -11.13
C PHE A 54 4.57 3.68 -12.49
N ARG A 55 4.70 2.54 -13.15
CA ARG A 55 5.28 2.47 -14.50
C ARG A 55 4.52 3.31 -15.51
N LYS A 56 3.18 3.33 -15.42
CA LYS A 56 2.35 4.19 -16.26
C LYS A 56 2.61 5.68 -15.97
N GLN A 57 2.72 6.09 -14.71
CA GLN A 57 3.03 7.49 -14.36
C GLN A 57 4.41 7.90 -14.84
N VAL A 58 5.41 7.03 -14.69
CA VAL A 58 6.77 7.26 -15.21
C VAL A 58 6.73 7.45 -16.72
N GLN A 59 6.03 6.58 -17.46
CA GLN A 59 5.93 6.70 -18.91
C GLN A 59 5.25 8.01 -19.34
N ILE A 60 4.18 8.43 -18.66
CA ILE A 60 3.52 9.71 -18.90
C ILE A 60 4.51 10.88 -18.72
N GLY A 61 5.32 10.85 -17.66
CA GLY A 61 6.36 11.86 -17.41
C GLY A 61 7.42 11.88 -18.50
N LEU A 62 7.90 10.71 -18.93
CA LEU A 62 8.86 10.59 -20.03
C LEU A 62 8.28 11.11 -21.35
N ASP A 63 7.05 10.75 -21.69
CA ASP A 63 6.39 11.20 -22.92
C ASP A 63 6.17 12.73 -22.90
N SER A 64 5.80 13.29 -21.75
CA SER A 64 5.67 14.74 -21.54
C SER A 64 7.01 15.46 -21.72
N ALA A 65 8.09 14.93 -21.13
CA ALA A 65 9.42 15.48 -21.28
C ALA A 65 9.91 15.40 -22.74
N ASN A 66 9.72 14.26 -23.39
CA ASN A 66 10.11 14.02 -24.79
C ASN A 66 9.35 14.91 -25.78
N THR A 67 8.12 15.32 -25.44
CA THR A 67 7.32 16.29 -26.22
C THR A 67 7.68 17.74 -25.91
N GLY A 68 8.66 17.99 -25.05
CA GLY A 68 9.18 19.32 -24.74
C GLY A 68 8.41 20.05 -23.63
N ASN A 69 7.47 19.40 -22.96
CA ASN A 69 6.74 19.96 -21.81
C ASN A 69 7.59 19.91 -20.54
N LEU A 70 8.74 20.58 -20.58
CA LEU A 70 9.67 20.72 -19.47
C LEU A 70 9.60 22.13 -18.89
N VAL A 71 9.75 22.23 -17.57
CA VAL A 71 9.84 23.50 -16.85
C VAL A 71 11.24 23.61 -16.24
N PRO A 72 11.91 24.76 -16.35
CA PRO A 72 13.18 25.01 -15.66
C PRO A 72 13.07 24.78 -14.14
N GLY A 73 14.10 24.18 -13.55
CA GLY A 73 14.06 23.81 -12.13
C GLY A 73 13.96 25.00 -11.17
N ASP A 74 14.54 26.14 -11.54
CA ASP A 74 14.46 27.40 -10.81
C ASP A 74 13.02 27.97 -10.80
N GLU A 75 12.31 27.89 -11.92
CA GLU A 75 10.89 28.27 -12.00
C GLU A 75 10.02 27.38 -11.09
N VAL A 76 10.25 26.06 -11.11
CA VAL A 76 9.55 25.12 -10.22
C VAL A 76 9.81 25.46 -8.76
N GLU A 77 11.06 25.69 -8.36
CA GLU A 77 11.38 26.03 -6.97
C GLU A 77 10.75 27.35 -6.52
N ALA A 78 10.76 28.37 -7.39
CA ALA A 78 10.13 29.65 -7.10
C ALA A 78 8.61 29.49 -6.88
N GLU A 79 7.94 28.73 -7.74
CA GLU A 79 6.51 28.49 -7.63
C GLU A 79 6.16 27.71 -6.34
N PHE A 80 6.88 26.62 -6.06
CA PHE A 80 6.61 25.82 -4.87
C PHE A 80 6.98 26.57 -3.59
N ALA A 81 8.00 27.44 -3.60
CA ALA A 81 8.29 28.33 -2.48
C ALA A 81 7.12 29.30 -2.20
N ALA A 82 6.53 29.89 -3.25
CA ALA A 82 5.36 30.76 -3.13
C ALA A 82 4.14 30.00 -2.59
N ARG A 83 3.86 28.79 -3.11
CA ARG A 83 2.77 27.92 -2.62
C ARG A 83 2.93 27.58 -1.14
N ARG A 84 4.14 27.16 -0.72
CA ARG A 84 4.44 26.87 0.70
C ARG A 84 4.25 28.10 1.59
N ALA A 85 4.67 29.28 1.13
CA ALA A 85 4.48 30.53 1.87
C ALA A 85 2.99 30.89 2.04
N ALA A 86 2.19 30.73 0.98
CA ALA A 86 0.75 30.95 1.03
C ALA A 86 0.04 29.98 1.99
N THR A 87 0.38 28.69 1.96
CA THR A 87 -0.17 27.70 2.89
C THR A 87 0.17 28.05 4.34
N ARG A 88 1.41 28.45 4.63
CA ARG A 88 1.80 28.90 5.98
C ARG A 88 1.01 30.12 6.45
N ARG A 89 0.74 31.09 5.58
CA ARG A 89 -0.10 32.26 5.92
C ARG A 89 -1.53 31.84 6.27
N ARG A 90 -2.11 30.90 5.51
CA ARG A 90 -3.47 30.39 5.78
C ARG A 90 -3.58 29.68 7.12
N LEU A 91 -2.59 28.84 7.47
CA LEU A 91 -2.57 28.15 8.76
C LEU A 91 -2.49 29.14 9.92
N LYS A 92 -1.61 30.14 9.84
CA LYS A 92 -1.50 31.21 10.84
C LYS A 92 -2.73 32.11 10.96
N ALA A 93 -3.53 32.23 9.91
CA ALA A 93 -4.77 33.00 9.92
C ALA A 93 -5.97 32.18 10.43
N SER A 94 -5.79 30.88 10.64
CA SER A 94 -6.80 29.96 11.18
C SER A 94 -6.55 29.61 12.65
N GLU A 95 -5.47 30.13 13.24
CA GLU A 95 -5.18 30.18 14.68
C GLU A 95 -5.71 31.50 15.28
#